data_AF-A0A848YBR3-F1
#
_entry.id   AF-A0A848YBR3-F1
#
_cell.length_a   1.000
_cell.length_b   1.000
_cell.length_c   1.000
_cell.angle_alpha   90.00
_cell.angle_beta   90.00
_cell.angle_gamma   90.00
#
_symmetry.space_group_name_H-M   'P 1'
#
loop_
_entity.id
_entity.type
_entity.pdbx_description
1 polymer ?
#
loop_
_entity_poly.entity_id
_entity_poly.type
_entity_poly.pdbx_seq_one_letter_code
_entity_poly.pdbx_strand_id
1 'polypeptide(L)' 'TFSVLPFMLQNTDRVATVPRHVAHTLSNTSALRSGALPFASPEFDLTMAWRLTTDRDPAEVLLRQIIEEVVGSQLRDA' A
#
# COMPACT_ATOMS: atom_id res chain seq x y z
N THR A 1 4.10 2.77 10.91
CA THR A 1 4.70 2.74 9.56
C THR A 1 5.43 1.44 9.34
N PHE A 2 5.34 0.84 8.15
CA PHE A 2 6.00 -0.45 7.84
C PHE A 2 7.50 -0.35 7.50
N SER A 3 8.05 0.86 7.40
CA SER A 3 9.44 1.12 7.04
C SER A 3 10.48 0.56 8.02
N VAL A 4 10.08 0.27 9.26
CA VAL A 4 10.97 -0.31 10.27
C VAL A 4 11.17 -1.83 10.10
N LEU A 5 10.31 -2.50 9.33
CA LEU A 5 10.30 -3.95 9.21
C LEU A 5 11.63 -4.57 8.71
N PRO A 6 12.35 -4.01 7.72
CA PRO A 6 13.65 -4.52 7.33
C PRO A 6 14.62 -4.66 8.52
N PHE A 7 14.69 -3.66 9.39
CA PHE A 7 15.57 -3.66 10.57
C PHE A 7 15.14 -4.67 11.63
N MET A 8 13.85 -5.02 11.69
CA MET A 8 13.31 -5.95 12.69
C MET A 8 13.34 -7.41 12.24
N LEU A 9 13.27 -7.65 10.93
CA LEU A 9 13.11 -8.98 10.35
C LEU A 9 14.41 -9.55 9.78
N GLN A 10 15.28 -8.72 9.20
CA GLN A 10 16.53 -9.20 8.61
C GLN A 10 17.40 -9.88 9.65
N ASN A 11 18.01 -11.01 9.24
CA ASN A 11 18.86 -11.84 10.10
C ASN A 11 18.13 -12.39 11.34
N THR A 12 16.81 -12.58 11.25
CA THR A 12 16.00 -13.23 12.28
C THR A 12 15.07 -14.26 11.65
N ASP A 13 14.53 -15.16 12.48
CA ASP A 13 13.50 -16.13 12.06
C ASP A 13 12.07 -15.58 12.18
N ARG A 14 11.91 -14.25 12.22
CA ARG A 14 10.60 -13.60 12.37
C ARG A 14 9.95 -13.38 11.01
N VAL A 15 8.62 -13.41 11.02
CA VAL A 15 7.78 -13.09 9.87
C VAL A 15 6.75 -12.02 10.26
N ALA A 16 6.26 -11.30 9.26
CA ALA A 16 5.19 -10.31 9.44
C ALA A 16 4.18 -10.42 8.30
N THR A 17 2.91 -10.22 8.62
CA THR A 17 1.84 -10.04 7.64
C THR A 17 1.67 -8.56 7.36
N VAL A 18 1.69 -8.18 6.08
CA VAL A 18 1.57 -6.79 5.63
C VAL A 18 0.68 -6.73 4.38
N PRO A 19 0.13 -5.55 4.03
CA PRO A 19 -0.55 -5.37 2.75
C PRO A 19 0.36 -5.72 1.57
N ARG A 20 -0.22 -6.26 0.49
CA ARG A 20 0.53 -6.77 -0.66
C ARG A 20 1.50 -5.74 -1.27
N HIS A 21 1.06 -4.50 -1.44
CA HIS A 21 1.90 -3.43 -1.98
C HIS A 21 3.13 -3.17 -1.09
N VAL A 22 2.98 -3.25 0.23
CA VAL A 22 4.10 -3.12 1.18
C VAL A 22 5.06 -4.31 1.05
N ALA A 23 4.53 -5.54 0.96
CA ALA A 23 5.34 -6.73 0.77
C ALA A 23 6.20 -6.64 -0.50
N HIS A 24 5.61 -6.18 -1.62
CA HIS A 24 6.29 -5.98 -2.90
C HIS A 24 7.37 -4.90 -2.81
N THR A 25 7.07 -3.75 -2.21
CA THR A 25 8.07 -2.67 -2.03
C THR A 25 9.23 -3.15 -1.15
N LEU A 26 8.95 -3.82 -0.04
CA LEU A 26 9.99 -4.29 0.88
C LEU A 26 10.85 -5.40 0.26
N SER A 27 10.27 -6.30 -0.54
CA SER A 27 11.06 -7.32 -1.25
C SER A 27 11.96 -6.72 -2.34
N ASN A 28 11.58 -5.59 -2.93
CA ASN A 28 12.37 -4.93 -3.98
C ASN A 28 13.45 -3.99 -3.42
N THR A 29 13.28 -3.49 -2.20
CA THR A 29 14.16 -2.49 -1.59
C THR A 29 15.01 -3.03 -0.44
N SER A 30 14.84 -4.30 -0.07
CA SER A 30 15.57 -4.92 1.04
C SER A 30 15.83 -6.41 0.79
N ALA A 31 16.67 -7.05 1.61
CA ALA A 31 16.94 -8.49 1.52
C ALA A 31 15.80 -9.38 2.06
N LEU A 32 14.56 -8.88 2.11
CA LEU A 32 13.39 -9.63 2.55
C LEU A 32 12.72 -10.35 1.38
N ARG A 33 12.06 -11.46 1.68
CA ARG A 33 11.21 -12.19 0.73
C ARG A 33 9.75 -12.06 1.13
N SER A 34 8.87 -11.99 0.15
CA SER A 34 7.42 -11.98 0.33
C SER A 34 6.80 -13.27 -0.22
N GLY A 35 5.61 -13.62 0.27
CA GLY A 35 4.86 -14.81 -0.15
C GLY A 35 3.38 -14.66 0.18
N ALA A 36 2.55 -15.51 -0.43
CA ALA A 36 1.12 -15.55 -0.15
C ALA A 36 0.85 -16.02 1.29
N LEU A 37 -0.22 -15.51 1.90
CA LEU A 37 -0.64 -15.95 3.22
C LEU A 37 -1.15 -17.40 3.16
N PRO A 38 -0.82 -18.25 4.15
CA PRO A 38 -1.31 -19.63 4.20
C PRO A 38 -2.76 -19.74 4.69
N PHE A 39 -3.45 -18.61 4.83
CA PHE A 39 -4.83 -18.50 5.30
C PHE A 39 -5.56 -17.39 4.55
N ALA A 40 -6.89 -17.44 4.56
CA ALA A 40 -7.71 -16.38 4.00
C ALA A 40 -7.53 -15.08 4.79
N SER A 41 -7.30 -13.98 4.08
CA SER A 41 -7.24 -12.63 4.65
C SER A 41 -8.51 -11.88 4.26
N PRO A 42 -9.04 -10.99 5.13
CA PRO A 42 -10.03 -10.04 4.69
C PRO A 42 -9.48 -9.18 3.56
N GLU A 43 -10.37 -8.77 2.65
CA GLU A 43 -10.09 -7.72 1.68
C GLU A 43 -10.12 -6.36 2.37
N PHE A 44 -9.29 -5.44 1.89
CA PHE A 44 -9.17 -4.10 2.45
C PHE A 44 -9.51 -3.07 1.38
N ASP A 45 -10.47 -2.20 1.68
CA ASP A 45 -10.83 -1.10 0.80
C ASP A 45 -9.90 0.09 1.00
N LEU A 46 -9.29 0.57 -0.08
CA LEU A 46 -8.59 1.85 -0.09
C LEU A 46 -9.58 2.95 -0.48
N THR A 47 -9.86 3.86 0.45
CA THR A 47 -10.77 4.99 0.23
C THR A 47 -10.03 6.32 0.23
N MET A 48 -10.45 7.23 -0.64
CA MET A 48 -10.02 8.63 -0.63
C MET A 48 -11.08 9.49 0.05
N ALA A 49 -10.67 10.34 0.98
CA ALA A 49 -11.56 11.23 1.70
C ALA A 49 -11.07 12.69 1.59
N TRP A 50 -12.01 13.61 1.46
CA TRP A 50 -11.75 15.05 1.41
C TRP A 50 -12.86 15.83 2.12
N ARG A 51 -12.67 17.14 2.28
CA ARG A 51 -13.66 18.01 2.90
C ARG A 51 -14.74 18.40 1.91
N LEU A 52 -15.99 18.40 2.34
CA LEU A 52 -17.11 18.83 1.50
C LEU A 52 -16.96 20.28 1.00
N THR A 53 -16.33 21.15 1.79
CA THR A 53 -16.11 22.57 1.43
C THR A 53 -15.20 22.76 0.22
N THR A 54 -14.34 21.77 -0.08
CA THR A 54 -13.38 21.81 -1.20
C THR A 54 -13.72 20.80 -2.29
N ASP A 55 -14.90 20.19 -2.21
CA ASP A 55 -15.36 19.17 -3.17
C ASP A 55 -15.32 19.67 -4.63
N ARG A 56 -15.64 20.96 -4.83
CA ARG A 56 -15.66 21.60 -6.16
C ARG A 56 -14.44 22.47 -6.46
N ASP A 57 -13.42 22.45 -5.60
CA ASP A 57 -12.18 23.17 -5.89
C ASP A 57 -11.48 22.52 -7.11
N PRO A 58 -11.18 23.27 -8.19
CA PRO A 58 -10.62 22.69 -9.40
C PRO A 58 -9.26 22.02 -9.19
N ALA A 59 -8.43 22.55 -8.29
CA ALA A 59 -7.11 21.98 -8.02
C ALA A 59 -7.24 20.67 -7.24
N GLU A 60 -8.13 20.59 -6.26
CA GLU A 60 -8.40 19.34 -5.55
C GLU A 60 -9.07 18.30 -6.44
N VAL A 61 -10.00 18.68 -7.31
CA VAL A 61 -10.61 17.77 -8.30
C VAL A 61 -9.53 17.15 -9.18
N LEU A 62 -8.63 17.97 -9.73
CA LEU A 62 -7.52 17.51 -10.55
C LEU A 62 -6.59 16.56 -9.78
N LEU A 63 -6.26 16.90 -8.52
CA LEU A 63 -5.42 16.04 -7.68
C LEU A 63 -6.06 14.66 -7.45
N ARG A 64 -7.37 14.60 -7.18
CA ARG A 64 -8.08 13.33 -6.99
C ARG A 64 -8.05 12.48 -8.26
N GLN A 65 -8.23 13.10 -9.43
CA GLN A 65 -8.12 12.41 -10.72
C GLN A 65 -6.72 11.82 -10.94
N ILE A 66 -5.67 12.59 -10.65
CA ILE A 66 -4.28 12.12 -10.77
C ILE A 66 -4.02 10.95 -9.82
N ILE A 67 -4.47 11.03 -8.57
CA ILE A 67 -4.30 9.95 -7.60
C ILE A 67 -5.07 8.70 -8.06
N GLU A 68 -6.29 8.85 -8.56
CA GLU A 68 -7.09 7.74 -9.10
C GLU A 68 -6.39 7.08 -10.30
N GLU A 69 -5.81 7.85 -11.21
CA GLU A 69 -5.08 7.34 -12.36
C GLU A 69 -3.82 6.56 -11.95
N VAL A 70 -2.99 7.17 -11.09
CA VAL A 70 -1.68 6.61 -10.69
C VAL A 70 -1.83 5.44 -9.72
N VAL A 71 -2.71 5.56 -8.72
CA VAL A 71 -2.90 4.52 -7.69
C VAL A 71 -3.89 3.47 -8.16
N GLY A 72 -4.93 3.85 -8.89
CA GLY A 72 -5.93 2.91 -9.40
C GLY A 72 -5.37 1.92 -10.41
N SER A 73 -4.38 2.32 -11.22
CA SER A 73 -3.64 1.40 -12.09
C SER A 73 -2.79 0.42 -11.27
N GLN A 74 -2.04 0.91 -10.29
CA GLN A 74 -1.20 0.08 -9.42
C GLN A 74 -1.98 -0.92 -8.57
N LEU A 75 -3.21 -0.59 -8.15
CA LEU A 75 -4.08 -1.51 -7.41
C LEU A 75 -4.69 -2.61 -8.29
N ARG A 76 -4.88 -2.38 -9.59
CA ARG A 76 -5.40 -3.40 -10.52
C ARG A 76 -4.35 -4.45 -10.87
N ASP A 77 -3.09 -4.07 -10.84
CA ASP A 77 -1.95 -4.92 -11.17
C ASP A 77 -1.33 -5.64 -9.96
N ALA A 78 -1.81 -5.36 -8.74
CA ALA A 78 -1.32 -5.92 -7.47
C ALA A 78 -2.20 -7.04 -6.93
#